data_AF-A0A538REZ0-F1
#
_entry.id   AF-A0A538REZ0-F1
#
_cell.length_a   1.000
_cell.length_b   1.000
_cell.length_c   1.000
_cell.angle_alpha   90.00
_cell.angle_beta   90.00
_cell.angle_gamma   90.00
#
_symmetry.space_group_name_H-M   'P 1'
#
loop_
_entity.id
_entity.type
_entity.pdbx_description
1 polymer ?
#
loop_
_entity_poly.entity_id
_entity_poly.type
_entity_poly.pdbx_seq_one_letter_code
_entity_poly.pdbx_strand_id
1 'polypeptide(L)'
;MFRRFGSFAIRSPFGTRLAPTPVARNRGLQSSSHRRANASDTETNMRAMTHRLAAVGFAVLVCATTPAGVRAESARLYEMTENMRITSRGDFKQRRATSQLIGTADVGTPLCPEALVAAVNPQAKSCTINATGSDDINLATGLGDFGGTFTVVVPGDNPVDSPEWVVLTGSFRGKMDFSPAILLGVPLGHVTGTLQTKSARHDHRQSGAFPFTGTFRLPFVLPVPDQALFGNAVLPLTPMDRYDITRTTRPLYLLDDMANVIPVQASEFGAGWATVKFEISF
;
A
#
# COMPACT_ATOMS: atom_id res chain seq x y z
N MET A 1 -15.61 -27.04 -38.51
CA MET A 1 -16.62 -27.86 -37.80
C MET A 1 -17.17 -27.02 -36.65
N PHE A 2 -18.29 -26.33 -36.89
CA PHE A 2 -18.89 -25.37 -35.94
C PHE A 2 -19.63 -26.08 -34.81
N ARG A 3 -19.40 -25.68 -33.55
CA ARG A 3 -20.32 -25.96 -32.44
C ARG A 3 -20.47 -24.74 -31.50
N ARG A 4 -21.64 -24.11 -31.68
CA ARG A 4 -22.58 -23.51 -30.70
C ARG A 4 -22.05 -22.63 -29.56
N PHE A 5 -22.31 -21.34 -29.73
CA PHE A 5 -22.54 -20.35 -28.68
C PHE A 5 -23.80 -20.71 -27.86
N GLY A 6 -23.69 -20.64 -26.53
CA GLY A 6 -24.82 -20.64 -25.60
C GLY A 6 -24.94 -19.28 -24.94
N SER A 7 -25.98 -18.53 -25.30
CA SER A 7 -26.38 -17.27 -24.66
C SER A 7 -26.97 -17.53 -23.27
N PHE A 8 -26.51 -16.79 -22.26
CA PHE A 8 -27.23 -16.63 -20.99
C PHE A 8 -27.72 -15.19 -20.87
N ALA A 9 -29.04 -15.03 -20.77
CA ALA A 9 -29.73 -13.76 -20.64
C ALA A 9 -29.91 -13.39 -19.16
N ILE A 10 -29.61 -12.13 -18.84
CA ILE A 10 -29.90 -11.47 -17.56
C ILE A 10 -31.40 -11.12 -17.52
N ARG A 11 -32.09 -11.51 -16.44
CA ARG A 11 -33.42 -10.97 -16.09
C ARG A 11 -33.48 -10.64 -14.59
N SER A 12 -33.51 -9.34 -14.27
CA SER A 12 -34.10 -8.83 -13.04
C SER A 12 -35.63 -8.80 -13.15
N PRO A 13 -36.35 -8.89 -12.03
CA PRO A 13 -37.59 -8.13 -11.90
C PRO A 13 -37.62 -7.30 -10.61
N PHE A 14 -37.72 -5.99 -10.79
CA PHE A 14 -38.30 -5.09 -9.78
C PHE A 14 -39.78 -5.44 -9.58
N GLY A 15 -40.23 -5.43 -8.32
CA GLY A 15 -41.63 -5.62 -7.95
C GLY A 15 -41.95 -4.88 -6.65
N THR A 16 -42.27 -3.60 -6.76
CA THR A 16 -42.89 -2.78 -5.71
C THR A 16 -44.35 -3.17 -5.51
N ARG A 17 -44.79 -3.37 -4.26
CA ARG A 17 -46.18 -3.19 -3.83
C ARG A 17 -46.26 -2.51 -2.46
N LEU A 18 -47.14 -1.51 -2.41
CA LEU A 18 -47.50 -0.67 -1.27
C LEU A 18 -48.41 -1.40 -0.27
N ALA A 19 -48.46 -0.85 0.95
CA ALA A 19 -49.03 -1.34 2.21
C ALA A 19 -50.54 -1.69 2.23
N PRO A 20 -51.05 -2.24 3.36
CA PRO A 20 -51.65 -1.34 4.36
C PRO A 20 -51.33 -1.68 5.85
N THR A 21 -51.38 -0.63 6.67
CA THR A 21 -51.39 -0.62 8.15
C THR A 21 -52.59 -1.33 8.77
N PRO A 22 -52.42 -1.86 10.01
CA PRO A 22 -53.33 -1.40 11.06
C PRO A 22 -52.67 -1.10 12.42
N VAL A 23 -53.51 -0.47 13.25
CA VAL A 23 -53.33 0.30 14.48
C VAL A 23 -52.77 -0.46 15.71
N ALA A 24 -52.07 0.34 16.51
CA ALA A 24 -51.52 0.19 17.87
C ALA A 24 -52.18 -0.77 18.87
N ARG A 25 -51.34 -1.36 19.74
CA ARG A 25 -51.66 -1.59 21.16
C ARG A 25 -50.44 -1.46 22.07
N ASN A 26 -50.53 -0.51 23.00
CA ASN A 26 -49.60 -0.25 24.09
C ASN A 26 -49.64 -1.37 25.15
N ARG A 27 -48.48 -1.82 25.64
CA ARG A 27 -48.26 -2.34 27.01
C ARG A 27 -46.76 -2.34 27.29
N GLY A 28 -46.34 -1.53 28.26
CA GLY A 28 -44.96 -1.47 28.71
C GLY A 28 -44.58 -2.65 29.61
N LEU A 29 -43.28 -2.86 29.75
CA LEU A 29 -42.56 -3.15 31.00
C LEU A 29 -41.05 -3.28 30.72
N GLN A 30 -40.31 -2.36 31.34
CA GLN A 30 -39.04 -2.50 32.05
C GLN A 30 -37.84 -3.31 31.48
N SER A 31 -36.71 -2.60 31.50
CA SER A 31 -35.38 -3.04 31.96
C SER A 31 -34.58 -4.00 31.08
N SER A 32 -33.53 -3.46 30.44
CA SER A 32 -32.18 -4.01 30.59
C SER A 32 -31.14 -3.00 30.13
N SER A 33 -30.37 -2.53 31.11
CA SER A 33 -29.05 -1.94 30.92
C SER A 33 -28.10 -2.95 30.26
N HIS A 34 -27.39 -2.58 29.20
CA HIS A 34 -25.97 -2.91 29.04
C HIS A 34 -25.32 -2.21 27.83
N ARG A 35 -24.26 -1.45 28.15
CA ARG A 35 -23.03 -1.22 27.36
C ARG A 35 -23.19 -0.65 25.95
N ARG A 36 -23.31 0.68 25.87
CA ARG A 36 -22.58 1.45 24.84
C ARG A 36 -21.11 1.48 25.25
N ALA A 37 -20.29 0.66 24.59
CA ALA A 37 -18.85 0.79 24.64
C ALA A 37 -18.39 1.63 23.45
N ASN A 38 -17.59 2.63 23.77
CA ASN A 38 -16.98 3.66 22.93
C ASN A 38 -16.49 3.14 21.57
N ALA A 39 -17.21 3.50 20.51
CA ALA A 39 -16.69 3.52 19.14
C ALA A 39 -16.09 4.91 18.77
N SER A 40 -16.10 5.87 19.70
CA SER A 40 -15.68 7.25 19.44
C SER A 40 -14.19 7.51 19.68
N ASP A 41 -13.46 6.63 20.36
CA ASP A 41 -12.06 6.90 20.76
C ASP A 41 -11.02 6.49 19.69
N THR A 42 -11.44 5.79 18.62
CA THR A 42 -10.54 5.36 17.54
C THR A 42 -10.45 6.40 16.41
N GLU A 43 -11.48 7.21 16.23
CA GLU A 43 -11.54 8.25 15.18
C GLU A 43 -10.78 9.52 15.56
N THR A 44 -10.65 9.79 16.87
CA THR A 44 -9.99 10.99 17.40
C THR A 44 -8.47 10.99 17.20
N ASN A 45 -7.85 9.81 17.08
CA ASN A 45 -6.39 9.71 16.91
C ASN A 45 -5.91 9.94 15.46
N MET A 46 -6.73 9.67 14.44
CA MET A 46 -6.34 9.97 13.05
C MET A 46 -6.34 11.47 12.75
N ARG A 47 -7.25 12.24 13.36
CA ARG A 47 -7.23 13.72 13.27
C ARG A 47 -6.02 14.36 13.96
N ALA A 48 -5.37 13.65 14.89
CA ALA A 48 -4.19 14.16 15.57
C ALA A 48 -2.93 14.16 14.68
N MET A 49 -2.90 13.33 13.62
CA MET A 49 -1.78 13.30 12.67
C MET A 49 -1.73 14.57 11.80
N THR A 50 -2.90 15.14 11.49
CA THR A 50 -3.04 16.35 10.66
C THR A 50 -2.55 17.62 11.38
N HIS A 51 -2.54 17.64 12.72
CA HIS A 51 -2.16 18.83 13.49
C HIS A 51 -0.68 18.87 13.90
N ARG A 52 0.05 17.74 13.87
CA ARG A 52 1.46 17.71 14.30
C ARG A 52 2.46 18.11 13.20
N LEU A 53 2.05 18.07 11.93
CA LEU A 53 2.86 18.55 10.81
C LEU A 53 2.91 20.09 10.70
N ALA A 54 2.00 20.81 11.37
CA ALA A 54 1.97 22.27 11.35
C ALA A 54 3.08 22.94 12.17
N ALA A 55 3.89 22.17 12.93
CA ALA A 55 4.94 22.68 13.80
C ALA A 55 6.35 22.19 13.42
N VAL A 56 6.57 21.78 12.18
CA VAL A 56 7.94 21.61 11.65
C VAL A 56 8.39 22.95 11.09
N GLY A 57 8.97 23.78 11.95
CA GLY A 57 9.66 24.99 11.53
C GLY A 57 10.82 24.63 10.61
N PHE A 58 10.76 25.09 9.36
CA PHE A 58 11.84 24.99 8.38
C PHE A 58 13.06 25.80 8.85
N ALA A 59 13.96 25.16 9.61
CA ALA A 59 15.32 25.66 9.79
C ALA A 59 16.20 25.05 8.70
N VAL A 60 16.47 25.83 7.65
CA VAL A 60 17.40 25.44 6.58
C VAL A 60 18.82 25.46 7.15
N LEU A 61 19.30 24.30 7.60
CA LEU A 61 20.71 24.08 7.90
C LEU A 61 21.35 23.42 6.67
N VAL A 62 22.07 24.20 5.87
CA VAL A 62 22.85 23.69 4.73
C VAL A 62 24.07 22.95 5.28
N CYS A 63 23.91 21.67 5.60
CA CYS A 63 25.03 20.75 5.73
C CYS A 63 25.38 20.23 4.34
N ALA A 64 26.57 20.56 3.85
CA ALA A 64 27.14 19.95 2.67
C ALA A 64 27.38 18.46 2.93
N THR A 65 26.42 17.62 2.57
CA THR A 65 26.60 16.18 2.50
C THR A 65 27.01 15.82 1.08
N THR A 66 28.11 15.08 0.97
CA THR A 66 28.44 14.34 -0.25
C THR A 66 27.24 13.48 -0.64
N PRO A 67 26.82 13.42 -1.91
CA PRO A 67 25.70 12.59 -2.30
C PRO A 67 26.06 11.13 -1.99
N ALA A 68 25.46 10.59 -0.94
CA ALA A 68 25.35 9.16 -0.79
C ALA A 68 24.59 8.70 -2.04
N GLY A 69 25.25 7.91 -2.88
CA GLY A 69 24.66 7.42 -4.11
C GLY A 69 23.30 6.82 -3.79
N VAL A 70 22.25 7.45 -4.30
CA VAL A 70 20.90 6.89 -4.28
C VAL A 70 21.03 5.52 -4.93
N ARG A 71 20.92 4.45 -4.15
CA ARG A 71 20.77 3.11 -4.71
C ARG A 71 19.55 3.19 -5.62
N ALA A 72 19.72 2.93 -6.90
CA ALA A 72 18.62 2.95 -7.85
C ALA A 72 17.51 2.03 -7.30
N GLU A 73 16.33 2.61 -7.10
CA GLU A 73 15.09 1.91 -6.78
C GLU A 73 14.95 0.73 -7.75
N SER A 74 15.00 -0.50 -7.23
CA SER A 74 15.06 -1.71 -8.05
C SER A 74 13.69 -2.38 -8.19
N ALA A 75 12.80 -2.14 -7.23
CA ALA A 75 11.40 -2.56 -7.28
C ALA A 75 10.51 -1.61 -6.49
N ARG A 76 9.24 -1.56 -6.89
CA ARG A 76 8.18 -0.72 -6.33
C ARG A 76 6.96 -1.55 -6.10
N LEU A 77 6.37 -1.48 -4.92
CA LEU A 77 5.09 -2.09 -4.61
C LEU A 77 4.15 -1.06 -4.00
N TYR A 78 2.87 -1.23 -4.26
CA TYR A 78 1.79 -0.40 -3.76
C TYR A 78 0.82 -1.28 -3.00
N GLU A 79 0.44 -0.85 -1.80
CA GLU A 79 -0.51 -1.58 -0.97
C GLU A 79 -1.94 -1.45 -1.51
N MET A 80 -2.53 -2.56 -1.94
CA MET A 80 -3.90 -2.59 -2.47
C MET A 80 -4.94 -2.72 -1.37
N THR A 81 -4.65 -3.52 -0.35
CA THR A 81 -5.50 -3.70 0.83
C THR A 81 -4.66 -4.02 2.05
N GLU A 82 -5.17 -3.68 3.23
CA GLU A 82 -4.58 -4.04 4.51
C GLU A 82 -5.66 -4.53 5.48
N ASN A 83 -5.40 -5.65 6.14
CA ASN A 83 -6.19 -6.11 7.29
C ASN A 83 -5.36 -5.90 8.57
N MET A 84 -5.64 -4.82 9.28
CA MET A 84 -4.93 -4.44 10.51
C MET A 84 -5.75 -4.74 11.76
N ARG A 85 -5.07 -5.23 12.80
CA ARG A 85 -5.58 -5.25 14.17
C ARG A 85 -4.57 -4.71 15.17
N ILE A 86 -5.08 -4.12 16.24
CA ILE A 86 -4.27 -3.68 17.38
C ILE A 86 -4.67 -4.51 18.60
N THR A 87 -3.68 -5.10 19.26
CA THR A 87 -3.87 -5.91 20.47
C THR A 87 -2.97 -5.44 21.59
N SER A 88 -3.43 -5.47 22.83
CA SER A 88 -2.56 -5.23 23.98
C SER A 88 -1.66 -6.43 24.25
N ARG A 89 -0.37 -6.20 24.51
CA ARG A 89 0.63 -7.20 24.87
C ARG A 89 1.45 -6.67 26.04
N GLY A 90 1.04 -7.03 27.26
CA GLY A 90 1.55 -6.39 28.47
C GLY A 90 1.16 -4.91 28.49
N ASP A 91 2.13 -4.03 28.79
CA ASP A 91 1.91 -2.59 28.89
C ASP A 91 1.86 -1.87 27.54
N PHE A 92 2.16 -2.57 26.44
CA PHE A 92 2.26 -1.96 25.12
C PHE A 92 1.18 -2.48 24.17
N LYS A 93 0.88 -1.66 23.15
CA LYS A 93 0.01 -2.07 22.05
C LYS A 93 0.86 -2.67 20.92
N GLN A 94 0.37 -3.74 20.35
CA GLN A 94 0.96 -4.45 19.22
C GLN A 94 0.06 -4.26 18.01
N ARG A 95 0.63 -3.83 16.89
CA ARG A 95 -0.03 -3.81 15.59
C ARG A 95 0.35 -5.07 14.82
N ARG A 96 -0.66 -5.71 14.23
CA ARG A 96 -0.48 -6.79 13.26
C ARG A 96 -1.28 -6.48 12.03
N ALA A 97 -0.62 -6.44 10.89
CA ALA A 97 -1.28 -6.24 9.61
C ALA A 97 -0.91 -7.34 8.61
N THR A 98 -1.82 -7.59 7.68
CA THR A 98 -1.54 -8.35 6.46
C THR A 98 -1.99 -7.51 5.27
N SER A 99 -1.05 -7.26 4.37
CA SER A 99 -1.25 -6.41 3.20
C SER A 99 -1.12 -7.21 1.91
N GLN A 100 -1.96 -6.86 0.94
CA GLN A 100 -1.82 -7.30 -0.45
C GLN A 100 -1.16 -6.18 -1.23
N LEU A 101 -0.04 -6.47 -1.88
CA LEU A 101 0.74 -5.49 -2.61
C LEU A 101 0.90 -5.91 -4.06
N ILE A 102 0.87 -4.93 -4.96
CA ILE A 102 1.21 -5.11 -6.37
C ILE A 102 2.20 -4.04 -6.80
N GLY A 103 3.11 -4.39 -7.70
CA GLY A 103 3.92 -3.38 -8.37
C GLY A 103 4.89 -3.98 -9.35
N THR A 104 6.06 -3.38 -9.51
CA THR A 104 6.98 -3.71 -10.60
C THR A 104 8.42 -3.82 -10.13
N ALA A 105 9.21 -4.62 -10.85
CA ALA A 105 10.66 -4.67 -10.72
C ALA A 105 11.30 -4.58 -12.10
N ASP A 106 12.44 -3.90 -12.17
CA ASP A 106 13.21 -3.78 -13.40
C ASP A 106 13.88 -5.11 -13.75
N VAL A 107 13.92 -5.43 -15.04
CA VAL A 107 14.63 -6.60 -15.55
C VAL A 107 16.10 -6.54 -15.15
N GLY A 108 16.65 -7.67 -14.69
CA GLY A 108 18.03 -7.79 -14.20
C GLY A 108 18.14 -7.76 -12.68
N THR A 109 17.07 -7.42 -11.97
CA THR A 109 17.03 -7.46 -10.50
C THR A 109 16.78 -8.88 -9.98
N PRO A 110 17.10 -9.19 -8.69
CA PRO A 110 16.75 -10.46 -8.06
C PRO A 110 15.26 -10.83 -8.12
N LEU A 111 14.36 -9.83 -8.19
CA LEU A 111 12.92 -10.06 -8.36
C LEU A 111 12.51 -10.22 -9.83
N CYS A 112 13.32 -9.82 -10.80
CA CYS A 112 13.02 -9.97 -12.23
C CYS A 112 14.26 -10.43 -13.01
N PRO A 113 14.74 -11.69 -12.80
CA PRO A 113 15.99 -12.15 -13.40
C PRO A 113 15.89 -12.23 -14.93
N GLU A 114 16.81 -11.55 -15.62
CA GLU A 114 16.82 -11.43 -17.09
C GLU A 114 16.76 -12.78 -17.80
N ALA A 115 17.52 -13.77 -17.34
CA ALA A 115 17.56 -15.10 -17.94
C ALA A 115 16.20 -15.83 -17.87
N LEU A 116 15.43 -15.63 -16.79
CA LEU A 116 14.10 -16.23 -16.67
C LEU A 116 13.08 -15.48 -17.55
N VAL A 117 13.15 -14.15 -17.57
CA VAL A 117 12.28 -13.29 -18.39
C VAL A 117 12.50 -13.54 -19.88
N ALA A 118 13.75 -13.55 -20.34
CA ALA A 118 14.10 -13.78 -21.75
C ALA A 118 13.60 -15.14 -22.27
N ALA A 119 13.47 -16.13 -21.39
CA ALA A 119 12.99 -17.46 -21.74
C ALA A 119 11.46 -17.55 -21.94
N VAL A 120 10.69 -16.53 -21.53
CA VAL A 120 9.22 -16.49 -21.65
C VAL A 120 8.72 -15.29 -22.44
N ASN A 121 9.31 -14.11 -22.23
CA ASN A 121 8.94 -12.86 -22.87
C ASN A 121 10.19 -11.96 -23.00
N PRO A 122 10.98 -12.10 -24.07
CA PRO A 122 12.21 -11.32 -24.27
C PRO A 122 11.96 -9.84 -24.54
N GLN A 123 10.71 -9.42 -24.76
CA GLN A 123 10.35 -8.02 -24.97
C GLN A 123 9.97 -7.30 -23.67
N ALA A 124 9.71 -8.04 -22.59
CA ALA A 124 9.38 -7.47 -21.29
C ALA A 124 10.51 -6.56 -20.78
N LYS A 125 10.13 -5.37 -20.30
CA LYS A 125 11.06 -4.37 -19.73
C LYS A 125 10.99 -4.31 -18.21
N SER A 126 9.92 -4.83 -17.64
CA SER A 126 9.72 -4.99 -16.21
C SER A 126 8.94 -6.27 -15.94
N CYS A 127 9.01 -6.75 -14.70
CA CYS A 127 8.11 -7.77 -14.20
C CYS A 127 7.09 -7.12 -13.26
N THR A 128 5.89 -7.71 -13.21
CA THR A 128 4.89 -7.37 -12.18
C THR A 128 5.04 -8.31 -10.98
N ILE A 129 4.96 -7.75 -9.78
CA ILE A 129 5.07 -8.47 -8.51
C ILE A 129 3.72 -8.43 -7.83
N ASN A 130 3.20 -9.60 -7.46
CA ASN A 130 2.06 -9.76 -6.56
C ASN A 130 2.59 -10.31 -5.24
N ALA A 131 2.40 -9.59 -4.14
CA ALA A 131 2.93 -9.97 -2.83
C ALA A 131 1.85 -9.95 -1.75
N THR A 132 1.98 -10.87 -0.80
CA THR A 132 1.27 -10.83 0.47
C THR A 132 2.31 -10.66 1.57
N GLY A 133 2.22 -9.57 2.30
CA GLY A 133 3.10 -9.26 3.43
C GLY A 133 2.33 -9.23 4.74
N SER A 134 3.02 -9.54 5.83
CA SER A 134 2.52 -9.37 7.19
C SER A 134 3.59 -8.74 8.08
N ASP A 135 3.14 -7.97 9.07
CA ASP A 135 3.98 -7.38 10.09
C ASP A 135 3.48 -7.63 11.51
N ASP A 136 4.40 -7.50 12.47
CA ASP A 136 4.12 -7.50 13.90
C ASP A 136 4.96 -6.39 14.56
N ILE A 137 4.34 -5.22 14.79
CA ILE A 137 5.00 -3.97 15.23
C ILE A 137 4.62 -3.62 16.67
N ASN A 138 5.63 -3.34 17.50
CA ASN A 138 5.43 -2.77 18.82
C ASN A 138 5.14 -1.26 18.69
N LEU A 139 3.95 -0.80 19.06
CA LEU A 139 3.54 0.60 18.93
C LEU A 139 4.19 1.55 19.95
N ALA A 140 4.94 1.03 20.93
CA ALA A 140 5.71 1.85 21.86
C ALA A 140 7.09 2.24 21.30
N THR A 141 7.64 1.42 20.40
CA THR A 141 8.97 1.65 19.81
C THR A 141 8.90 1.92 18.31
N GLY A 142 7.81 1.51 17.66
CA GLY A 142 7.68 1.47 16.21
C GLY A 142 8.49 0.36 15.54
N LEU A 143 9.11 -0.55 16.31
CA LEU A 143 9.95 -1.62 15.77
C LEU A 143 9.16 -2.92 15.64
N GLY A 144 9.49 -3.71 14.63
CA GLY A 144 8.80 -4.96 14.38
C GLY A 144 9.53 -5.94 13.46
N ASP A 145 8.90 -7.08 13.28
CA ASP A 145 9.24 -8.07 12.27
C ASP A 145 8.25 -7.99 11.11
N PHE A 146 8.70 -8.34 9.91
CA PHE A 146 7.83 -8.48 8.76
C PHE A 146 8.25 -9.69 7.91
N GLY A 147 7.32 -10.20 7.12
CA GLY A 147 7.59 -11.28 6.18
C GLY A 147 6.39 -11.60 5.30
N GLY A 148 6.58 -12.46 4.33
CA GLY A 148 5.53 -12.75 3.37
C GLY A 148 5.98 -13.58 2.18
N THR A 149 5.13 -13.63 1.17
CA THR A 149 5.36 -14.34 -0.09
C THR A 149 5.11 -13.42 -1.27
N PHE A 150 5.69 -13.78 -2.41
CA PHE A 150 5.46 -13.07 -3.66
C PHE A 150 5.47 -14.01 -4.86
N THR A 151 4.82 -13.56 -5.92
CA THR A 151 4.84 -14.15 -7.25
C THR A 151 5.19 -13.05 -8.24
N VAL A 152 6.06 -13.36 -9.18
CA VAL A 152 6.50 -12.45 -10.23
C VAL A 152 5.98 -12.98 -11.55
N VAL A 153 5.30 -12.10 -12.27
CA VAL A 153 4.63 -12.40 -13.54
C VAL A 153 5.07 -11.41 -14.61
N VAL A 154 5.03 -11.85 -15.86
CA VAL A 154 5.17 -11.00 -17.05
C VAL A 154 3.92 -11.16 -17.92
N PRO A 155 3.63 -10.21 -18.83
CA PRO A 155 2.57 -10.39 -19.82
C PRO A 155 2.79 -11.69 -20.60
N GLY A 156 1.73 -12.48 -20.74
CA GLY A 156 1.68 -13.66 -21.59
C GLY A 156 1.40 -13.29 -23.04
N ASP A 157 0.36 -13.88 -23.62
CA ASP A 157 0.04 -13.75 -25.04
C ASP A 157 -0.81 -12.51 -25.37
N ASN A 158 -1.51 -11.94 -24.37
CA ASN A 158 -2.33 -10.75 -24.54
C ASN A 158 -1.69 -9.52 -23.86
N PRO A 159 -1.06 -8.60 -24.61
CA PRO A 159 -0.40 -7.43 -24.03
C PRO A 159 -1.36 -6.38 -23.43
N VAL A 160 -2.68 -6.55 -23.62
CA VAL A 160 -3.73 -5.69 -23.06
C VAL A 160 -4.26 -6.25 -21.72
N ASP A 161 -4.05 -7.54 -21.45
CA ASP A 161 -4.47 -8.17 -20.20
C ASP A 161 -3.44 -7.94 -19.07
N SER A 162 -3.87 -8.19 -17.84
CA SER A 162 -2.98 -8.20 -16.68
C SER A 162 -1.93 -9.31 -16.81
N PRO A 163 -0.66 -9.04 -16.42
CA PRO A 163 0.40 -10.04 -16.41
C PRO A 163 0.04 -11.31 -15.63
N GLU A 164 0.28 -12.45 -16.25
CA GLU A 164 -0.22 -13.76 -15.82
C GLU A 164 0.85 -14.86 -15.87
N TRP A 165 1.90 -14.70 -16.68
CA TRP A 165 2.91 -15.74 -16.84
C TRP A 165 3.90 -15.72 -15.67
N VAL A 166 3.84 -16.72 -14.80
CA VAL A 166 4.73 -16.82 -13.63
C VAL A 166 6.18 -17.11 -14.03
N VAL A 167 7.08 -16.23 -13.61
CA VAL A 167 8.53 -16.32 -13.84
C VAL A 167 9.26 -16.80 -12.59
N LEU A 168 8.85 -16.26 -11.44
CA LEU A 168 9.53 -16.44 -10.16
C LEU A 168 8.49 -16.47 -9.03
N THR A 169 8.76 -17.25 -8.01
CA THR A 169 8.04 -17.20 -6.74
C THR A 169 9.03 -17.02 -5.61
N GLY A 170 8.58 -16.59 -4.44
CA GLY A 170 9.48 -16.49 -3.30
C GLY A 170 8.82 -16.08 -2.00
N SER A 171 9.67 -15.91 -1.00
CA SER A 171 9.32 -15.39 0.30
C SER A 171 10.30 -14.31 0.74
N PHE A 172 9.88 -13.48 1.69
CA PHE A 172 10.74 -12.48 2.31
C PHE A 172 10.53 -12.47 3.82
N ARG A 173 11.55 -12.01 4.54
CA ARG A 173 11.50 -11.75 5.98
C ARG A 173 12.50 -10.68 6.36
N GLY A 174 12.26 -9.98 7.46
CA GLY A 174 13.20 -8.98 7.94
C GLY A 174 12.74 -8.21 9.16
N LYS A 175 13.46 -7.14 9.43
CA LYS A 175 13.19 -6.16 10.50
C LYS A 175 12.61 -4.89 9.90
N MET A 176 11.70 -4.30 10.65
CA MET A 176 10.99 -3.07 10.30
C MET A 176 11.17 -2.01 11.39
N ASP A 177 11.39 -0.78 10.95
CA ASP A 177 11.49 0.42 11.78
C ASP A 177 10.50 1.47 11.28
N PHE A 178 9.35 1.52 11.94
CA PHE A 178 8.29 2.53 11.78
C PHE A 178 8.31 3.53 12.95
N SER A 179 9.42 3.63 13.69
CA SER A 179 9.58 4.64 14.73
C SER A 179 9.39 6.08 14.21
N PRO A 180 9.79 6.46 12.97
CA PRO A 180 9.49 7.80 12.45
C PRO A 180 7.97 8.05 12.37
N ALA A 181 7.20 7.10 11.83
CA ALA A 181 5.75 7.22 11.73
C ALA A 181 5.04 7.20 13.08
N ILE A 182 5.44 6.29 13.97
CA ILE A 182 4.73 6.03 15.21
C ILE A 182 5.10 7.04 16.31
N LEU A 183 6.38 7.39 16.44
CA LEU A 183 6.86 8.25 17.52
C LEU A 183 6.95 9.72 17.11
N LEU A 184 7.28 9.99 15.85
CA LEU A 184 7.56 11.34 15.36
C LEU A 184 6.47 11.88 14.41
N GLY A 185 5.53 11.05 13.96
CA GLY A 185 4.51 11.43 12.99
C GLY A 185 5.05 11.70 11.59
N VAL A 186 6.26 11.22 11.30
CA VAL A 186 6.91 11.30 9.99
C VAL A 186 6.43 10.13 9.14
N PRO A 187 5.79 10.33 7.98
CA PRO A 187 5.12 9.27 7.21
C PRO A 187 6.10 8.35 6.44
N LEU A 188 7.13 7.87 7.13
CA LEU A 188 8.19 7.01 6.61
C LEU A 188 8.41 5.81 7.53
N GLY A 189 8.78 4.69 6.91
CA GLY A 189 9.24 3.50 7.59
C GLY A 189 10.35 2.83 6.79
N HIS A 190 11.26 2.14 7.48
CA HIS A 190 12.41 1.50 6.84
C HIS A 190 12.44 0.01 7.17
N VAL A 191 12.94 -0.79 6.24
CA VAL A 191 13.14 -2.21 6.44
C VAL A 191 14.51 -2.67 5.98
N THR A 192 14.98 -3.72 6.65
CA THR A 192 16.10 -4.55 6.18
C THR A 192 15.62 -5.99 6.16
N GLY A 193 15.93 -6.72 5.10
CA GLY A 193 15.41 -8.07 4.94
C GLY A 193 16.23 -8.95 4.03
N THR A 194 15.74 -10.16 3.87
CA THR A 194 16.25 -11.14 2.92
C THR A 194 15.08 -11.74 2.18
N LEU A 195 15.17 -11.77 0.86
CA LEU A 195 14.25 -12.51 0.00
C LEU A 195 14.86 -13.86 -0.35
N GLN A 196 13.99 -14.85 -0.54
CA GLN A 196 14.32 -16.18 -1.03
C GLN A 196 13.53 -16.40 -2.32
N THR A 197 14.23 -16.61 -3.42
CA THR A 197 13.62 -16.86 -4.73
C THR A 197 13.58 -18.34 -5.04
N LYS A 198 12.56 -18.75 -5.78
CA LYS A 198 12.42 -20.05 -6.40
C LYS A 198 11.92 -19.87 -7.83
N SER A 199 12.70 -20.37 -8.79
CA SER A 199 12.29 -20.34 -10.19
C SER A 199 10.97 -21.10 -10.39
N ALA A 200 10.08 -20.53 -11.19
CA ALA A 200 8.85 -21.20 -11.60
C ALA A 200 9.12 -22.35 -12.58
N ARG A 201 10.27 -22.33 -13.25
CA ARG A 201 10.77 -23.47 -14.04
C ARG A 201 11.54 -24.42 -13.13
N HIS A 202 11.57 -25.70 -13.46
CA HIS A 202 12.37 -26.73 -12.76
C HIS A 202 13.89 -26.48 -12.80
N ASP A 203 14.35 -25.34 -13.32
CA ASP A 203 15.75 -24.91 -13.26
C ASP A 203 16.04 -24.19 -11.94
N HIS A 204 16.60 -24.96 -11.00
CA HIS A 204 16.99 -24.47 -9.67
C HIS A 204 18.16 -23.48 -9.69
N ARG A 205 18.85 -23.27 -10.82
CA ARG A 205 20.04 -22.39 -10.89
C ARG A 205 19.73 -20.91 -10.64
N GLN A 206 18.46 -20.51 -10.72
CA GLN A 206 18.00 -19.13 -10.54
C GLN A 206 17.31 -18.91 -9.17
N SER A 207 17.44 -19.88 -8.26
CA SER A 207 16.97 -19.75 -6.87
C SER A 207 18.10 -19.19 -6.01
N GLY A 208 17.80 -18.24 -5.13
CA GLY A 208 18.82 -17.60 -4.30
C GLY A 208 18.25 -16.84 -3.12
N ALA A 209 19.14 -16.47 -2.20
CA ALA A 209 18.81 -15.58 -1.08
C ALA A 209 19.52 -14.23 -1.31
N PHE A 210 18.75 -13.14 -1.29
CA PHE A 210 19.28 -11.81 -1.58
C PHE A 210 18.91 -10.85 -0.45
N PRO A 211 19.90 -10.12 0.12
CA PRO A 211 19.60 -9.06 1.05
C PRO A 211 18.86 -7.94 0.31
N PHE A 212 18.03 -7.20 1.04
CA PHE A 212 17.43 -5.97 0.52
C PHE A 212 17.22 -4.96 1.65
N THR A 213 17.15 -3.70 1.25
CA THR A 213 16.63 -2.60 2.04
C THR A 213 15.35 -2.09 1.39
N GLY A 214 14.51 -1.42 2.16
CA GLY A 214 13.40 -0.71 1.55
C GLY A 214 12.79 0.37 2.42
N THR A 215 12.01 1.22 1.77
CA THR A 215 11.37 2.39 2.36
C THR A 215 9.87 2.32 2.10
N PHE A 216 9.09 2.40 3.17
CA PHE A 216 7.65 2.61 3.12
C PHE A 216 7.35 4.10 3.20
N ARG A 217 6.65 4.64 2.20
CA ARG A 217 6.12 6.01 2.21
C ARG A 217 4.61 5.95 2.41
N LEU A 218 4.16 6.44 3.55
CA LEU A 218 2.74 6.51 3.86
C LEU A 218 2.16 7.78 3.22
N PRO A 219 1.01 7.69 2.55
CA PRO A 219 0.37 8.87 1.98
C PRO A 219 -0.17 9.75 3.11
N PHE A 220 0.01 11.07 2.98
CA PHE A 220 -0.51 12.05 3.92
C PHE A 220 -1.05 13.28 3.17
N VAL A 221 -1.75 14.16 3.88
CA VAL A 221 -2.24 15.44 3.34
C VAL A 221 -1.66 16.58 4.15
N LEU A 222 -1.35 17.69 3.47
CA LEU A 222 -1.01 18.96 4.12
C LEU A 222 -2.18 19.92 3.96
N PRO A 223 -2.51 20.72 4.99
CA PRO A 223 -3.59 21.70 4.92
C PRO A 223 -3.14 22.98 4.20
N VAL A 224 -2.49 22.83 3.04
CA VAL A 224 -2.01 23.95 2.21
C VAL A 224 -2.38 23.73 0.74
N PRO A 225 -2.69 24.78 -0.03
CA PRO A 225 -3.00 24.62 -1.44
C PRO A 225 -1.85 24.02 -2.24
N ASP A 226 -2.17 23.21 -3.26
CA ASP A 226 -1.18 22.65 -4.18
C ASP A 226 -0.28 23.75 -4.78
N GLN A 227 -0.82 24.95 -5.04
CA GLN A 227 -0.06 26.07 -5.57
C GLN A 227 1.05 26.55 -4.64
N ALA A 228 0.88 26.41 -3.32
CA ALA A 228 1.90 26.78 -2.35
C ALA A 228 3.08 25.77 -2.35
N LEU A 229 2.82 24.52 -2.74
CA LEU A 229 3.83 23.45 -2.79
C LEU A 229 4.50 23.33 -4.17
N PHE A 230 3.71 23.49 -5.24
CA PHE A 230 4.12 23.14 -6.60
C PHE A 230 3.95 24.28 -7.61
N GLY A 231 3.57 25.48 -7.15
CA GLY A 231 3.32 26.62 -8.03
C GLY A 231 2.20 26.37 -9.03
N ASN A 232 2.39 26.81 -10.27
CA ASN A 232 1.40 26.64 -11.35
C ASN A 232 1.60 25.35 -12.16
N ALA A 233 2.34 24.37 -11.63
CA ALA A 233 2.58 23.12 -12.34
C ALA A 233 1.26 22.36 -12.59
N VAL A 234 1.07 21.88 -13.82
CA VAL A 234 -0.02 20.94 -14.11
C VAL A 234 0.36 19.61 -13.49
N LEU A 235 -0.30 19.26 -12.39
CA LEU A 235 -0.06 18.01 -11.70
C LEU A 235 -0.88 16.87 -12.32
N PRO A 236 -0.40 15.62 -12.25
CA PRO A 236 -1.12 14.47 -12.77
C PRO A 236 -2.55 14.40 -12.22
N LEU A 237 -3.47 13.94 -13.08
CA LEU A 237 -4.86 13.66 -12.71
C LEU A 237 -4.87 12.49 -11.72
N THR A 238 -4.94 12.81 -10.44
CA THR A 238 -5.20 11.83 -9.40
C THR A 238 -6.68 11.45 -9.45
N PRO A 239 -7.05 10.17 -9.22
CA PRO A 239 -8.43 9.79 -8.94
C PRO A 239 -8.89 10.49 -7.64
N MET A 240 -9.41 11.70 -7.79
CA MET A 240 -9.73 12.61 -6.68
C MET A 240 -11.18 12.50 -6.23
N ASP A 241 -11.98 11.55 -6.73
CA ASP A 241 -13.39 11.41 -6.35
C ASP A 241 -13.59 11.24 -4.83
N ARG A 242 -12.55 10.76 -4.13
CA ARG A 242 -12.53 10.61 -2.67
C ARG A 242 -11.84 11.76 -1.90
N TYR A 243 -11.25 12.73 -2.58
CA TYR A 243 -10.43 13.79 -2.01
C TYR A 243 -10.93 15.17 -2.45
N ASP A 244 -11.06 16.10 -1.50
CA ASP A 244 -11.54 17.44 -1.80
C ASP A 244 -10.42 18.29 -2.44
N ILE A 245 -10.49 18.42 -3.76
CA ILE A 245 -9.58 19.24 -4.58
C ILE A 245 -9.75 20.75 -4.32
N THR A 246 -10.90 21.17 -3.79
CA THR A 246 -11.17 22.59 -3.50
C THR A 246 -10.71 22.99 -2.11
N ARG A 247 -10.44 22.01 -1.24
CA ARG A 247 -10.01 22.20 0.16
C ARG A 247 -8.67 21.54 0.47
N THR A 248 -7.71 21.59 -0.44
CA THR A 248 -6.29 21.36 -0.09
C THR A 248 -6.02 19.96 0.50
N THR A 249 -6.50 18.88 -0.12
CA THR A 249 -6.34 17.50 0.41
C THR A 249 -5.73 16.49 -0.57
N ARG A 250 -4.82 16.92 -1.45
CA ARG A 250 -4.10 15.97 -2.30
C ARG A 250 -3.22 15.07 -1.43
N PRO A 251 -3.24 13.74 -1.65
CA PRO A 251 -2.30 12.84 -1.00
C PRO A 251 -0.89 13.04 -1.55
N LEU A 252 0.09 13.08 -0.64
CA LEU A 252 1.51 13.30 -0.89
C LEU A 252 2.35 12.17 -0.29
N TYR A 253 3.53 11.97 -0.84
CA TYR A 253 4.63 11.22 -0.20
C TYR A 253 5.73 12.18 0.25
N LEU A 254 6.37 11.84 1.37
CA LEU A 254 7.57 12.52 1.85
C LEU A 254 8.79 11.75 1.33
N LEU A 255 9.81 12.47 0.85
CA LEU A 255 11.08 11.89 0.40
C LEU A 255 12.06 11.69 1.55
N ASP A 256 13.14 10.93 1.32
CA ASP A 256 14.10 10.54 2.37
C ASP A 256 14.91 11.71 2.93
N ASP A 257 14.96 12.83 2.21
CA ASP A 257 15.55 14.08 2.69
C ASP A 257 14.69 14.81 3.72
N MET A 258 13.51 14.27 4.05
CA MET A 258 12.57 14.79 5.04
C MET A 258 12.05 16.21 4.73
N ALA A 259 12.28 16.70 3.51
CA ALA A 259 11.99 18.07 3.12
C ALA A 259 11.14 18.13 1.85
N ASN A 260 11.44 17.27 0.89
CA ASN A 260 10.76 17.23 -0.38
C ASN A 260 9.52 16.34 -0.31
N VAL A 261 8.42 16.85 -0.86
CA VAL A 261 7.16 16.13 -0.99
C VAL A 261 6.82 15.97 -2.46
N ILE A 262 6.24 14.83 -2.82
CA ILE A 262 5.78 14.56 -4.17
C ILE A 262 4.30 14.19 -4.14
N PRO A 263 3.51 14.57 -5.17
CA PRO A 263 2.14 14.12 -5.28
C PRO A 263 2.10 12.61 -5.51
N VAL A 264 1.16 11.92 -4.87
CA VAL A 264 0.81 10.54 -5.23
C VAL A 264 0.29 10.56 -6.67
N GLN A 265 0.85 9.73 -7.53
CA GLN A 265 0.51 9.66 -8.95
C GLN A 265 -0.72 8.78 -9.17
N ALA A 266 -1.39 8.91 -10.32
CA ALA A 266 -2.60 8.15 -10.64
C ALA A 266 -2.42 6.62 -10.53
N SER A 267 -1.24 6.12 -10.91
CA SER A 267 -0.88 4.70 -10.85
C SER A 267 -0.59 4.19 -9.43
N GLU A 268 -0.52 5.08 -8.44
CA GLU A 268 -0.18 4.77 -7.05
C GLU A 268 -1.45 4.71 -6.16
N PHE A 269 -2.63 4.67 -6.80
CA PHE A 269 -3.93 4.47 -6.15
C PHE A 269 -4.39 3.02 -6.28
N GLY A 270 -4.91 2.48 -5.18
CA GLY A 270 -5.51 1.15 -5.07
C GLY A 270 -7.00 1.29 -4.80
N ALA A 271 -7.85 0.86 -5.73
CA ALA A 271 -9.32 0.99 -5.63
C ALA A 271 -9.82 2.43 -5.32
N GLY A 272 -9.06 3.44 -5.77
CA GLY A 272 -9.35 4.86 -5.57
C GLY A 272 -8.82 5.46 -4.26
N TRP A 273 -8.03 4.73 -3.48
CA TRP A 273 -7.34 5.24 -2.29
C TRP A 273 -5.86 5.42 -2.59
N ALA A 274 -5.25 6.50 -2.09
CA ALA A 274 -3.80 6.63 -2.09
C ALA A 274 -3.19 5.48 -1.26
N THR A 275 -2.18 4.82 -1.80
CA THR A 275 -1.62 3.60 -1.21
C THR A 275 -0.29 3.88 -0.54
N VAL A 276 0.14 2.98 0.35
CA VAL A 276 1.52 2.99 0.82
C VAL A 276 2.43 2.58 -0.35
N LYS A 277 3.47 3.38 -0.63
CA LYS A 277 4.52 3.04 -1.59
C LYS A 277 5.67 2.34 -0.87
N PHE A 278 6.03 1.14 -1.33
CA PHE A 278 7.17 0.39 -0.82
C PHE A 278 8.25 0.29 -1.90
N GLU A 279 9.38 0.93 -1.66
CA GLU A 279 10.53 1.00 -2.56
C GLU A 279 11.61 0.04 -2.06
N ILE A 280 12.16 -0.79 -2.94
CA ILE A 280 13.12 -1.84 -2.59
C ILE A 280 14.43 -1.61 -3.35
N SER A 281 15.55 -1.83 -2.66
CA SER A 281 16.90 -1.88 -3.24
C SER A 281 17.62 -3.16 -2.80
N PHE A 282 18.38 -3.75 -3.72
CA PHE A 282 19.23 -4.93 -3.47
C PHE A 282 20.68 -4.50 -3.24
#